data_AF-A0A956H2V1-F1
#
_entry.id   AF-A0A956H2V1-F1
#
_cell.length_a   1.000
_cell.length_b   1.000
_cell.length_c   1.000
_cell.angle_alpha   90.00
_cell.angle_beta   90.00
_cell.angle_gamma   90.00
#
_symmetry.space_group_name_H-M   'P 1'
#
loop_
_entity.id
_entity.type
_entity.pdbx_description
1 polymer ?
#
loop_
_entity_poly.entity_id
_entity_poly.type
_entity_poly.pdbx_seq_one_letter_code
_entity_poly.pdbx_strand_id
1 'polypeptide(L)' 'MSDISDPRPLLADANRSAHVRGEIANFHKKIVDEVREAVERDTVVVVGMAQNPFVKKARAALTNAGIPFTYKE' A
#
# COMPACT_ATOMS: atom_id res chain seq x y z
N MET A 1 13.35 -4.91 -16.30
CA MET A 1 11.99 -5.04 -15.76
C MET A 1 11.86 -6.49 -15.33
N SER A 2 12.11 -6.76 -14.06
CA SER A 2 12.04 -8.12 -13.50
C SER A 2 10.57 -8.54 -13.52
N ASP A 3 10.29 -9.68 -14.14
CA ASP A 3 8.96 -10.29 -14.19
C ASP A 3 8.31 -10.31 -12.79
N ILE A 4 7.07 -9.84 -12.70
CA ILE A 4 6.21 -9.97 -11.52
C ILE A 4 5.66 -11.41 -11.48
N SER A 5 6.52 -12.42 -11.62
CA SER A 5 6.08 -13.83 -11.75
C SER A 5 6.29 -14.66 -10.49
N ASP A 6 6.87 -14.10 -9.43
CA ASP A 6 6.96 -14.77 -8.13
C ASP A 6 6.20 -13.97 -7.06
N PRO A 7 4.85 -13.98 -7.09
CA PRO A 7 4.06 -13.33 -6.06
C PRO A 7 4.32 -14.00 -4.71
N ARG A 8 4.40 -13.19 -3.64
CA ARG A 8 4.45 -13.68 -2.26
C ARG A 8 3.45 -14.84 -2.09
N PRO A 9 3.88 -16.06 -1.71
CA PRO A 9 2.97 -17.18 -1.55
C PRO A 9 1.87 -16.84 -0.54
N LEU A 10 0.61 -16.97 -0.96
CA LEU A 10 -0.56 -16.74 -0.11
C LEU A 10 -1.27 -18.05 0.16
N LEU A 11 -1.66 -18.27 1.42
CA LEU A 11 -2.53 -19.39 1.79
C LEU A 11 -3.89 -19.26 1.08
N ALA A 12 -4.36 -20.29 0.40
CA ALA A 12 -5.66 -20.27 -0.29
C ALA A 12 -6.83 -20.04 0.68
N ASP A 13 -7.88 -19.33 0.24
CA ASP A 13 -9.03 -19.01 1.09
C ASP A 13 -9.84 -20.23 1.54
N ALA A 14 -9.80 -21.34 0.78
CA ALA A 14 -10.39 -22.62 1.18
C ALA A 14 -9.68 -23.25 2.39
N ASN A 15 -8.41 -22.89 2.61
CA ASN A 15 -7.59 -23.37 3.72
C ASN A 15 -7.64 -22.43 4.94
N ARG A 16 -8.52 -21.41 4.91
CA ARG A 16 -8.72 -20.45 6.00
C ARG A 16 -10.08 -20.69 6.63
N SER A 17 -10.13 -20.76 7.97
CA SER A 17 -11.40 -20.81 8.69
C SER A 17 -12.19 -19.51 8.48
N ALA A 18 -13.51 -19.57 8.68
CA ALA A 18 -14.37 -18.38 8.56
C ALA A 18 -13.92 -17.25 9.52
N HIS A 19 -13.50 -17.60 10.73
CA HIS A 19 -12.96 -16.66 11.70
C HIS A 19 -11.69 -15.94 11.18
N VAL A 20 -10.71 -16.69 10.68
CA VAL A 20 -9.46 -16.11 10.13
C VAL A 20 -9.72 -15.20 8.94
N ARG A 21 -10.67 -15.57 8.05
CA ARG A 21 -11.06 -14.69 6.93
C ARG A 21 -11.65 -13.38 7.43
N GLY A 22 -12.46 -13.42 8.49
CA GLY A 22 -13.01 -12.22 9.14
C GLY A 22 -11.94 -11.31 9.73
N GLU A 23 -10.95 -11.88 10.43
CA GLU A 23 -9.83 -11.13 11.00
C GLU A 23 -9.01 -10.43 9.89
N ILE A 24 -8.65 -11.16 8.83
CA ILE A 24 -7.89 -10.59 7.70
C ILE A 24 -8.66 -9.46 7.03
N ALA A 25 -9.96 -9.63 6.79
CA ALA A 25 -10.79 -8.63 6.11
C ALA A 25 -10.93 -7.33 6.92
N ASN A 26 -10.85 -7.41 8.25
CA ASN A 26 -11.04 -6.28 9.14
C ASN A 26 -9.74 -5.66 9.65
N PHE A 27 -8.61 -6.36 9.50
CA PHE A 27 -7.31 -5.90 9.97
C PHE A 27 -6.91 -4.57 9.31
N HIS A 28 -6.93 -3.49 10.10
CA HIS A 28 -6.70 -2.11 9.66
C HIS A 28 -7.50 -1.68 8.42
N LYS A 29 -8.72 -2.23 8.25
CA LYS A 29 -9.55 -2.01 7.05
C LYS A 29 -9.68 -0.55 6.65
N LYS A 30 -9.90 0.35 7.63
CA LYS A 30 -9.99 1.79 7.39
C LYS A 30 -8.77 2.35 6.65
N ILE A 31 -7.56 2.01 7.09
CA ILE A 31 -6.31 2.49 6.47
C ILE A 31 -6.18 1.92 5.05
N VAL A 32 -6.52 0.64 4.87
CA VAL A 32 -6.50 -0.01 3.55
C VAL A 32 -7.47 0.64 2.58
N ASP A 33 -8.68 0.96 3.03
CA ASP A 33 -9.69 1.66 2.23
C ASP A 33 -9.20 3.07 1.83
N GLU A 34 -8.65 3.85 2.77
CA GLU A 34 -8.12 5.20 2.49
C GLU A 34 -6.96 5.19 1.48
N VAL A 35 -6.09 4.18 1.55
CA VAL A 35 -5.00 3.99 0.59
C VAL A 35 -5.54 3.58 -0.77
N ARG A 36 -6.52 2.66 -0.82
CA ARG A 36 -7.16 2.25 -2.07
C ARG A 36 -7.79 3.45 -2.78
N GLU A 37 -8.58 4.23 -2.06
CA GLU A 37 -9.23 5.43 -2.60
C GLU A 37 -8.22 6.46 -3.12
N ALA A 38 -7.09 6.63 -2.44
CA ALA A 38 -6.03 7.52 -2.90
C ALA A 38 -5.39 7.00 -4.21
N VAL A 39 -5.11 5.70 -4.29
CA VAL A 39 -4.51 5.09 -5.49
C VAL A 39 -5.46 5.10 -6.69
N GLU A 40 -6.77 4.96 -6.46
CA GLU A 40 -7.78 5.05 -7.53
C GLU A 40 -7.92 6.48 -8.07
N ARG A 41 -7.75 7.50 -7.21
CA ARG A 41 -7.93 8.91 -7.57
C ARG A 41 -6.67 9.58 -8.12
N ASP A 42 -5.51 9.30 -7.53
CA ASP A 42 -4.30 10.09 -7.72
C ASP A 42 -3.23 9.33 -8.51
N THR A 43 -2.56 10.02 -9.43
CA THR A 43 -1.56 9.40 -10.33
C THR A 43 -0.34 8.85 -9.60
N VAL A 44 0.10 9.51 -8.52
CA VAL A 44 1.25 9.08 -7.71
C VAL A 44 0.87 9.18 -6.24
N VAL A 45 0.94 8.05 -5.54
CA VAL A 45 0.69 7.97 -4.10
C VAL A 45 1.92 7.40 -3.41
N VAL A 46 2.39 8.11 -2.38
CA VAL A 46 3.42 7.63 -1.47
C VAL A 46 2.76 7.22 -0.18
N VAL A 47 2.87 5.93 0.17
CA VAL A 47 2.28 5.36 1.39
C VAL A 47 3.38 4.97 2.36
N GLY A 48 3.26 5.37 3.63
CA GLY A 48 4.11 4.94 4.72
C GLY A 48 4.24 5.96 5.83
N MET A 49 4.86 5.57 6.95
CA MET A 49 4.95 6.43 8.14
C MET A 49 5.91 7.60 7.94
N ALA A 50 5.60 8.77 8.53
CA ALA A 50 6.43 9.97 8.41
C ALA A 50 7.84 9.79 8.99
N GLN A 51 7.97 8.92 10.01
CA GLN A 51 9.24 8.59 10.66
C GLN A 51 10.14 7.71 9.78
N ASN A 52 9.61 7.09 8.72
CA ASN A 52 10.39 6.22 7.85
C ASN A 52 11.32 7.07 6.94
N PRO A 53 12.65 6.91 7.02
CA PRO A 53 13.58 7.71 6.23
C PRO A 53 13.43 7.49 4.72
N PHE A 54 12.93 6.34 4.28
CA PHE A 54 12.72 6.05 2.85
C PHE A 54 11.49 6.77 2.28
N VAL A 55 10.44 6.94 3.09
CA VAL A 55 9.27 7.75 2.72
C VAL A 55 9.69 9.19 2.50
N LYS A 56 10.50 9.75 3.42
CA LYS A 56 11.07 11.09 3.27
C LYS A 56 11.89 11.23 1.98
N LYS A 57 12.75 10.24 1.68
CA LYS A 57 13.57 10.23 0.44
C LYS A 57 12.70 10.17 -0.82
N ALA A 58 11.67 9.33 -0.85
CA ALA A 58 10.77 9.21 -2.00
C ALA A 58 10.03 10.53 -2.27
N ARG A 59 9.48 11.15 -1.22
CA ARG A 59 8.80 12.46 -1.32
C ARG A 59 9.75 13.54 -1.83
N ALA A 60 10.96 13.62 -1.29
CA ALA A 60 11.96 14.58 -1.74
C ALA A 60 12.36 14.38 -3.21
N ALA A 61 12.53 13.13 -3.65
CA ALA A 61 12.85 12.83 -5.05
C ALA A 61 11.73 13.26 -6.01
N LEU A 62 10.47 12.97 -5.66
CA LEU A 62 9.30 13.39 -6.45
C LEU A 62 9.17 14.91 -6.51
N THR A 63 9.35 15.59 -5.38
CA THR A 63 9.38 17.07 -5.32
C THR A 63 10.49 17.64 -6.21
N ASN A 64 11.71 17.12 -6.12
CA ASN A 64 12.85 17.57 -6.94
C ASN A 64 12.64 17.33 -8.44
N ALA A 65 11.89 16.27 -8.80
CA ALA A 65 11.51 15.97 -10.16
C ALA A 65 10.29 16.78 -10.66
N GLY A 66 9.66 17.61 -9.80
CA GLY A 66 8.45 18.35 -10.13
C GLY A 66 7.20 17.46 -10.31
N ILE A 67 7.22 16.23 -9.78
CA ILE A 67 6.13 15.28 -9.90
C ILE A 67 5.17 15.48 -8.72
N PRO A 68 3.91 15.88 -8.95
CA PRO A 68 2.92 15.98 -7.88
C PRO A 68 2.58 14.58 -7.33
N PHE A 69 2.40 14.48 -6.02
CA PHE A 69 2.06 13.22 -5.36
C PHE A 69 1.16 13.46 -4.16
N THR A 70 0.35 12.45 -3.82
CA THR A 70 -0.39 12.36 -2.57
C THR A 70 0.39 11.53 -1.56
N TYR A 71 0.42 11.96 -0.30
CA TYR A 71 1.04 11.22 0.80
C TYR A 71 -0.02 10.66 1.75
N LYS A 72 0.09 9.37 2.12
CA LYS A 72 -0.75 8.68 3.09
C LYS A 72 0.12 7.98 4.14
N GLU A 73 -0.24 8.13 5.41
CA GLU A 73 0.39 7.51 6.58
C GLU A 73 -0.47 6.38 7.12
#